data_AF-A0A7J2X0A1-F1
#
_entry.id   AF-A0A7J2X0A1-F1
#
_cell.length_a   1.000
_cell.length_b   1.000
_cell.length_c   1.000
_cell.angle_alpha   90.00
_cell.angle_beta   90.00
_cell.angle_gamma   90.00
#
_symmetry.space_group_name_H-M   'P 1'
#
loop_
_entity.id
_entity.type
_entity.pdbx_description
1 polymer ?
#
loop_
_entity_poly.entity_id
_entity_poly.type
_entity_poly.pdbx_seq_one_letter_code
_entity_poly.pdbx_strand_id
1 'polypeptide(L)'
;MYPVKPPIISPIINPIITYLSFFIIPPMSHKSHKSGILSFFFINLSIIFFNYWLVKDMSSEIYEFVIVDSKGRIIIPSRIRRILNISDGMMMMMIADPDKREIKIIPLVDLHARIYRLKIEMTDKPGVLAKVASLLAKNSIDLLMTESRTIKRGEIAQWNVIADFSSCKLNIKELVDMIEKLDFIRRIDIREIL
;
A
#
# COMPACT_ATOMS: atom_id res chain seq x y z
N MET A 1 9.23 24.87 -32.69
CA MET A 1 7.90 24.95 -32.05
C MET A 1 6.97 24.01 -32.82
N TYR A 2 6.72 22.82 -32.27
CA TYR A 2 5.79 21.81 -32.79
C TYR A 2 4.97 21.31 -31.60
N PRO A 3 3.65 21.11 -31.73
CA PRO A 3 2.81 20.74 -30.60
C PRO A 3 2.98 19.27 -30.24
N VAL A 4 3.32 18.99 -28.98
CA VAL A 4 3.35 17.63 -28.41
C VAL A 4 1.93 17.27 -28.00
N LYS A 5 1.33 16.27 -28.68
CA LYS A 5 0.06 15.65 -28.25
C LYS A 5 0.28 14.85 -26.95
N PRO A 6 -0.65 14.85 -25.99
CA PRO A 6 -0.55 14.00 -24.80
C PRO A 6 -0.75 12.52 -25.18
N PRO A 7 -0.13 11.58 -24.44
CA PRO A 7 -0.31 10.16 -24.68
C PRO A 7 -1.73 9.73 -24.31
N ILE A 8 -2.41 9.09 -25.26
CA ILE A 8 -3.70 8.43 -25.08
C ILE A 8 -3.44 7.16 -24.27
N ILE A 9 -3.82 7.17 -22.99
CA ILE A 9 -3.86 5.96 -22.16
C ILE A 9 -5.06 5.15 -22.66
N SER A 10 -4.81 4.16 -23.53
CA SER A 10 -5.79 3.13 -23.82
C SER A 10 -5.94 2.24 -22.59
N PRO A 11 -7.15 2.03 -22.04
CA PRO A 11 -7.32 0.98 -21.06
C PRO A 11 -7.25 -0.34 -21.82
N ILE A 12 -6.17 -1.11 -21.59
CA ILE A 12 -6.12 -2.52 -21.96
C ILE A 12 -7.08 -3.23 -21.01
N ILE A 13 -8.37 -3.16 -21.34
CA ILE A 13 -9.40 -3.99 -20.73
C ILE A 13 -9.17 -5.37 -21.33
N ASN A 14 -8.65 -6.26 -20.50
CA ASN A 14 -8.36 -7.64 -20.83
C ASN A 14 -9.62 -8.31 -21.44
N PRO A 15 -9.61 -8.72 -22.72
CA PRO A 15 -10.83 -9.15 -23.41
C PRO A 15 -11.45 -10.42 -22.82
N ILE A 16 -10.70 -11.19 -22.03
CA ILE A 16 -11.17 -12.44 -21.41
C ILE A 16 -12.29 -12.18 -20.38
N ILE A 17 -12.25 -11.04 -19.67
CA ILE A 17 -13.26 -10.72 -18.63
C ILE A 17 -14.59 -10.32 -19.27
N THR A 18 -14.56 -9.71 -20.45
CA THR A 18 -15.77 -9.26 -21.16
C THR A 18 -16.52 -10.43 -21.79
N TYR A 19 -15.85 -11.52 -22.15
CA TYR A 19 -16.51 -12.68 -22.77
C TYR A 19 -17.20 -13.60 -21.77
N LEU A 20 -16.72 -13.69 -20.52
CA LEU A 20 -17.36 -14.55 -19.51
C LEU A 20 -18.68 -13.98 -18.95
N SER A 21 -18.90 -12.66 -19.04
CA SER A 21 -20.15 -12.04 -18.60
C SER A 21 -21.30 -12.20 -19.62
N PHE A 22 -21.00 -12.51 -20.88
CA PHE A 22 -22.02 -12.68 -21.93
C PHE A 22 -22.60 -14.09 -22.04
N PHE A 23 -21.94 -15.11 -21.48
CA PHE A 23 -22.34 -16.52 -21.70
C PHE A 23 -23.26 -17.13 -20.62
N ILE A 24 -23.68 -16.37 -19.60
CA ILE A 24 -24.56 -16.87 -18.54
C ILE A 24 -25.85 -16.02 -18.45
N ILE A 25 -26.51 -15.79 -19.58
CA ILE A 25 -27.90 -15.33 -19.59
C ILE A 25 -28.72 -16.32 -20.43
N PRO A 26 -29.39 -17.32 -19.83
CA PRO A 26 -30.34 -18.14 -20.58
C PRO A 26 -31.58 -17.30 -20.94
N PRO A 27 -32.26 -17.59 -22.06
CA PRO A 27 -33.45 -16.85 -22.48
C PRO A 27 -34.57 -17.05 -21.45
N MET A 28 -35.10 -15.94 -20.92
CA MET A 28 -36.22 -15.94 -19.97
C MET A 28 -37.50 -16.48 -20.63
N SER A 29 -37.95 -17.66 -20.18
CA SER A 29 -39.34 -18.09 -20.32
C SER A 29 -40.12 -17.68 -19.06
N HIS A 30 -41.27 -17.06 -19.27
CA HIS A 30 -42.07 -16.37 -18.28
C HIS A 30 -42.79 -17.37 -17.35
N LYS A 31 -42.22 -17.70 -16.18
CA LYS A 31 -42.95 -18.08 -14.93
C LYS A 31 -41.98 -18.40 -13.77
N SER A 32 -42.33 -17.95 -12.56
CA SER A 32 -41.67 -18.16 -11.25
C SER A 32 -40.60 -17.13 -10.84
N HIS A 33 -41.06 -16.03 -10.22
CA HIS A 33 -40.34 -14.77 -10.02
C HIS A 33 -39.66 -14.60 -8.63
N LYS A 34 -39.38 -15.66 -7.86
CA LYS A 34 -38.77 -15.49 -6.52
C LYS A 34 -37.58 -16.39 -6.18
N SER A 35 -37.46 -17.59 -6.74
CA SER A 35 -36.33 -18.49 -6.42
C SER A 35 -35.10 -18.28 -7.31
N GLY A 36 -35.28 -17.86 -8.57
CA GLY A 36 -34.16 -17.67 -9.52
C GLY A 36 -33.28 -16.45 -9.23
N ILE A 37 -33.86 -15.37 -8.68
CA ILE A 37 -33.13 -14.12 -8.41
C ILE A 37 -32.12 -14.30 -7.28
N LEU A 38 -32.46 -15.07 -6.23
CA LEU A 38 -31.53 -15.38 -5.15
C LEU A 38 -30.34 -16.20 -5.67
N SER A 39 -30.59 -17.25 -6.47
CA SER A 39 -29.53 -18.11 -7.02
C SER A 39 -28.55 -17.35 -7.92
N PHE A 40 -29.05 -16.45 -8.77
CA PHE A 40 -28.20 -15.59 -9.61
C PHE A 40 -27.36 -14.60 -8.79
N PHE A 41 -27.89 -14.11 -7.67
CA PHE A 41 -27.16 -13.19 -6.78
C PHE A 41 -26.01 -13.91 -6.06
N PHE A 42 -26.22 -15.14 -5.57
CA PHE A 42 -25.19 -15.94 -4.89
C PHE A 42 -24.06 -16.36 -5.83
N ILE A 43 -24.35 -16.73 -7.08
CA ILE A 43 -23.32 -17.14 -8.05
C ILE A 43 -22.44 -15.95 -8.44
N ASN A 44 -23.05 -14.78 -8.72
CA ASN A 44 -22.29 -13.59 -9.07
C ASN A 44 -21.41 -13.09 -7.91
N LEU A 45 -21.94 -13.11 -6.68
CA LEU A 45 -21.17 -12.71 -5.50
C LEU A 45 -19.98 -13.65 -5.25
N SER A 46 -20.15 -14.96 -5.51
CA SER A 46 -19.09 -15.96 -5.38
C SER A 46 -17.99 -15.79 -6.43
N ILE A 47 -18.34 -15.44 -7.67
CA ILE A 47 -17.38 -15.15 -8.74
C ILE A 47 -16.62 -13.85 -8.47
N ILE A 48 -17.28 -12.83 -7.92
CA ILE A 48 -16.63 -11.59 -7.49
C ILE A 48 -15.67 -11.86 -6.33
N PHE A 49 -16.09 -12.64 -5.32
CA PHE A 49 -15.21 -13.06 -4.22
C PHE A 49 -14.04 -13.90 -4.69
N PHE A 50 -14.28 -14.83 -5.63
CA PHE A 50 -13.24 -15.69 -6.20
C PHE A 50 -12.24 -14.86 -7.02
N ASN A 51 -12.71 -13.95 -7.88
CA ASN A 51 -11.82 -13.04 -8.62
C ASN A 51 -11.06 -12.08 -7.69
N TYR A 52 -11.72 -11.57 -6.64
CA TYR A 52 -11.06 -10.75 -5.63
C TYR A 52 -9.98 -11.54 -4.87
N TRP A 53 -10.26 -12.80 -4.55
CA TRP A 53 -9.31 -13.71 -3.90
C TRP A 53 -8.14 -14.09 -4.82
N LEU A 54 -8.41 -14.31 -6.12
CA LEU A 54 -7.42 -14.70 -7.13
C LEU A 54 -6.49 -13.54 -7.52
N VAL A 55 -6.96 -12.29 -7.49
CA VAL A 55 -6.11 -11.10 -7.68
C VAL A 55 -5.25 -10.80 -6.44
N LYS A 56 -5.70 -11.21 -5.23
CA LYS A 56 -5.01 -10.90 -3.97
C LYS A 56 -3.72 -11.71 -3.76
N ASP A 57 -3.52 -12.80 -4.49
CA ASP A 57 -2.43 -13.76 -4.29
C ASP A 57 -1.26 -13.65 -5.28
N MET A 58 -1.20 -12.60 -6.10
CA MET A 58 -0.07 -12.37 -7.01
C MET A 58 1.00 -11.44 -6.43
N SER A 59 1.63 -11.83 -5.32
CA SER A 59 2.96 -11.32 -4.96
C SER A 59 4.02 -12.31 -5.45
N SER A 60 4.41 -12.21 -6.73
CA SER A 60 5.56 -12.95 -7.22
C SER A 60 6.83 -12.26 -6.76
N GLU A 61 7.41 -12.69 -5.64
CA GLU A 61 8.74 -12.26 -5.25
C GLU A 61 9.75 -12.64 -6.33
N ILE A 62 10.61 -11.71 -6.72
CA ILE A 62 11.65 -11.93 -7.74
C ILE A 62 12.99 -11.92 -7.03
N TYR A 63 13.68 -13.05 -7.11
CA TYR A 63 15.02 -13.21 -6.56
C TYR A 63 16.07 -13.00 -7.66
N GLU A 64 17.00 -12.09 -7.40
CA GLU A 64 18.21 -11.90 -8.20
C GLU A 64 19.41 -11.92 -7.27
N PHE A 65 20.49 -12.57 -7.68
CA PHE A 65 21.72 -12.63 -6.91
C PHE A 65 22.71 -11.60 -7.46
N VAL A 66 23.26 -10.78 -6.57
CA VAL A 66 24.21 -9.72 -6.90
C VAL A 66 25.43 -9.83 -6.00
N ILE A 67 26.59 -9.53 -6.56
CA ILE A 67 27.86 -9.52 -5.82
C ILE A 67 28.22 -8.08 -5.52
N VAL A 68 28.61 -7.83 -4.28
CA VAL A 68 29.13 -6.52 -3.85
C VAL A 68 30.52 -6.34 -4.45
N ASP A 69 30.76 -5.21 -5.12
CA ASP A 69 32.08 -4.93 -5.68
C ASP A 69 33.09 -4.46 -4.61
N SER A 70 34.35 -4.25 -5.02
CA SER A 70 35.41 -3.80 -4.11
C SER A 70 35.17 -2.43 -3.46
N LYS A 71 34.18 -1.67 -3.96
CA LYS A 71 33.78 -0.36 -3.43
C LYS A 71 32.52 -0.44 -2.58
N GLY A 72 32.00 -1.63 -2.29
CA GLY A 72 30.78 -1.82 -1.51
C GLY A 72 29.49 -1.54 -2.28
N ARG A 73 29.55 -1.42 -3.62
CA ARG A 73 28.37 -1.09 -4.43
C ARG A 73 27.61 -2.34 -4.83
N ILE A 74 26.29 -2.21 -4.89
CA ILE A 74 25.38 -3.20 -5.45
C ILE A 74 24.75 -2.58 -6.70
N ILE A 75 24.83 -3.27 -7.83
CA ILE A 75 24.19 -2.85 -9.07
C ILE A 75 22.81 -3.50 -9.13
N ILE A 76 21.76 -2.69 -9.18
CA ILE A 76 20.39 -3.19 -9.36
C ILE A 76 20.24 -3.76 -10.78
N PRO A 77 19.95 -5.07 -10.93
CA PRO A 77 19.77 -5.70 -12.24
C PRO A 77 18.68 -5.00 -13.07
N SER A 78 18.85 -4.96 -14.39
CA SER A 78 17.92 -4.28 -15.31
C SER A 78 16.47 -4.79 -15.19
N ARG A 79 16.29 -6.08 -14.87
CA ARG A 79 14.99 -6.69 -14.64
C ARG A 79 14.27 -6.06 -13.46
N ILE A 80 14.93 -5.95 -12.30
CA ILE A 80 14.38 -5.31 -11.10
C ILE A 80 14.11 -3.82 -11.37
N ARG A 81 15.06 -3.12 -12.03
CA ARG A 81 14.87 -1.71 -12.37
C ARG A 81 13.60 -1.47 -13.19
N ARG A 82 13.36 -2.27 -14.23
CA ARG A 82 12.18 -2.12 -15.09
C ARG A 82 10.87 -2.41 -14.35
N ILE A 83 10.85 -3.40 -13.47
CA ILE A 83 9.64 -3.81 -12.74
C ILE A 83 9.29 -2.77 -11.66
N LEU A 84 10.31 -2.24 -10.99
CA LEU A 84 10.14 -1.19 -9.97
C LEU A 84 10.16 0.23 -10.57
N ASN A 85 10.22 0.37 -11.90
CA ASN A 85 10.30 1.64 -12.63
C ASN A 85 11.44 2.57 -12.13
N ILE A 86 12.56 1.99 -11.69
CA ILE A 86 13.72 2.73 -11.19
C ILE A 86 14.48 3.33 -12.36
N SER A 87 14.57 4.65 -12.38
CA SER A 87 15.26 5.44 -13.39
C SER A 87 16.50 6.12 -12.81
N ASP A 88 17.41 6.57 -13.69
CA ASP A 88 18.58 7.33 -13.26
C ASP A 88 18.17 8.63 -12.56
N GLY A 89 18.91 9.02 -11.52
CA GLY A 89 18.59 10.18 -10.67
C GLY A 89 17.41 9.98 -9.71
N MET A 90 16.74 8.84 -9.70
CA MET A 90 15.66 8.55 -8.73
C MET A 90 16.25 8.42 -7.31
N MET A 91 15.62 9.11 -6.36
CA MET A 91 16.00 9.00 -4.95
C MET A 91 15.50 7.69 -4.36
N MET A 92 16.35 7.02 -3.57
CA MET A 92 16.00 5.76 -2.91
C MET A 92 16.25 5.89 -1.40
N MET A 93 15.30 5.46 -0.58
CA MET A 93 15.49 5.27 0.84
C MET A 93 16.02 3.86 1.10
N MET A 94 17.09 3.75 1.90
CA MET A 94 17.66 2.47 2.33
C MET A 94 17.52 2.32 3.84
N ILE A 95 16.83 1.27 4.28
CA ILE A 95 16.60 0.96 5.68
C ILE A 95 17.38 -0.32 6.00
N ALA A 96 18.38 -0.22 6.87
CA ALA A 96 19.09 -1.38 7.41
C ALA A 96 18.48 -1.81 8.75
N ASP A 97 18.10 -3.08 8.85
CA ASP A 97 17.67 -3.72 10.09
C ASP A 97 18.81 -4.66 10.56
N PRO A 98 19.62 -4.25 11.55
CA PRO A 98 20.76 -5.05 12.01
C PRO A 98 20.32 -6.33 12.75
N ASP A 99 19.13 -6.35 13.35
CA ASP A 99 18.61 -7.49 14.08
C ASP A 99 18.18 -8.60 13.10
N LYS A 100 17.51 -8.21 12.00
CA LYS A 100 17.10 -9.14 10.94
C LYS A 100 18.21 -9.42 9.91
N ARG A 101 19.27 -8.59 9.90
CA ARG A 101 20.32 -8.58 8.86
C ARG A 101 19.75 -8.37 7.47
N GLU A 102 18.75 -7.51 7.36
CA GLU A 102 18.05 -7.20 6.12
C GLU A 102 18.24 -5.74 5.74
N ILE A 103 18.25 -5.46 4.43
CA ILE A 103 18.17 -4.11 3.89
C ILE A 103 16.91 -4.01 3.05
N LYS A 104 16.10 -2.98 3.31
CA LYS A 104 14.95 -2.61 2.47
C LYS A 104 15.31 -1.37 1.68
N ILE A 105 15.05 -1.40 0.37
CA ILE A 105 15.29 -0.28 -0.54
C ILE A 105 13.94 0.13 -1.11
N ILE A 106 13.56 1.40 -0.92
CA ILE A 106 12.27 1.95 -1.32
C ILE A 106 12.51 3.16 -2.24
N PRO A 107 11.99 3.17 -3.48
CA PRO A 107 12.05 4.35 -4.34
C PRO A 107 11.20 5.49 -3.76
N LEU A 108 11.74 6.71 -3.76
CA LEU A 108 11.03 7.93 -3.37
C LEU A 108 10.62 8.72 -4.61
N VAL A 109 9.46 9.37 -4.54
CA VAL A 109 8.87 10.12 -5.67
C VAL A 109 9.49 11.52 -5.81
N ASP A 110 10.01 12.10 -4.73
CA ASP A 110 10.50 13.48 -4.70
C ASP A 110 11.87 13.61 -3.99
N LEU A 111 12.74 14.49 -4.50
CA LEU A 111 14.02 14.88 -3.90
C LEU A 111 13.85 15.79 -2.68
N HIS A 112 12.66 16.40 -2.51
CA HIS A 112 12.29 17.23 -1.36
C HIS A 112 11.39 16.50 -0.35
N ALA A 113 11.50 15.17 -0.30
CA ALA A 113 10.73 14.35 0.63
C ALA A 113 11.09 14.69 2.09
N ARG A 114 10.09 14.90 2.94
CA ARG A 114 10.25 15.12 4.39
C ARG A 114 9.87 13.83 5.10
N ILE A 115 10.85 13.01 5.40
CA ILE A 115 10.59 11.62 5.82
C ILE A 115 10.66 11.51 7.35
N TYR A 116 9.57 11.03 7.94
CA TYR A 116 9.49 10.81 9.38
C TYR A 116 9.27 9.34 9.70
N ARG A 117 9.91 8.90 10.78
CA ARG A 117 9.59 7.67 11.50
C ARG A 117 8.60 7.97 12.60
N LEU A 118 7.47 7.29 12.59
CA LEU A 118 6.51 7.31 13.67
C LEU A 118 6.53 5.98 14.40
N LYS A 119 6.57 6.03 15.72
CA LYS A 119 6.32 4.90 16.61
C LYS A 119 5.12 5.24 17.47
N ILE A 120 4.02 4.55 17.23
CA ILE A 120 2.73 4.81 17.86
C ILE A 120 2.37 3.60 18.72
N GLU A 121 2.21 3.80 20.02
CA GLU A 121 1.68 2.80 20.95
C GLU A 121 0.21 3.13 21.22
N MET A 122 -0.65 2.14 21.02
CA MET A 122 -2.10 2.30 21.07
C MET A 122 -2.77 1.06 21.67
N THR A 123 -4.05 1.20 21.99
CA THR A 123 -4.85 0.09 22.52
C THR A 123 -5.06 -0.97 21.44
N ASP A 124 -4.83 -2.24 21.78
CA ASP A 124 -5.03 -3.37 20.87
C ASP A 124 -6.53 -3.72 20.75
N LYS A 125 -7.26 -2.92 19.97
CA LYS A 125 -8.68 -3.13 19.65
C LYS A 125 -8.92 -3.01 18.14
N PRO A 126 -9.86 -3.79 17.59
CA PRO A 126 -10.23 -3.69 16.18
C PRO A 126 -10.56 -2.25 15.77
N GLY A 127 -10.06 -1.84 14.60
CA GLY A 127 -10.31 -0.51 14.03
C GLY A 127 -9.49 0.63 14.60
N VAL A 128 -8.74 0.45 15.70
CA VAL A 128 -7.89 1.51 16.27
C VAL A 128 -6.82 1.96 15.28
N LEU A 129 -6.04 1.03 14.71
CA LEU A 129 -5.03 1.34 13.69
C LEU A 129 -5.64 2.06 12.48
N ALA A 130 -6.80 1.59 12.01
CA ALA A 130 -7.49 2.19 10.87
C ALA A 130 -7.90 3.65 11.15
N LYS A 131 -8.31 3.98 12.38
CA LYS A 131 -8.62 5.37 12.78
C LYS A 131 -7.38 6.25 12.71
N VAL A 132 -6.24 5.77 13.21
CA VAL A 132 -4.97 6.52 13.16
C VAL A 132 -4.50 6.69 11.72
N ALA A 133 -4.52 5.63 10.91
CA ALA A 133 -4.17 5.69 9.49
C ALA A 133 -5.08 6.67 8.72
N SER A 134 -6.38 6.68 9.02
CA SER A 134 -7.33 7.63 8.43
C SER A 134 -7.02 9.07 8.83
N LEU A 135 -6.58 9.31 10.07
CA LEU A 135 -6.17 10.63 10.53
C LEU A 135 -4.91 11.10 9.78
N LEU A 136 -3.90 10.24 9.62
CA LEU A 136 -2.70 10.57 8.85
C LEU A 136 -3.04 10.88 7.39
N ALA A 137 -3.86 10.05 6.75
CA ALA A 137 -4.30 10.25 5.36
C ALA A 137 -5.07 11.57 5.17
N LYS A 138 -5.96 11.93 6.11
CA LYS A 138 -6.67 13.23 6.09
C LYS A 138 -5.74 14.43 6.11
N ASN A 139 -4.54 14.27 6.67
CA ASN A 139 -3.53 15.32 6.74
C ASN A 139 -2.50 15.23 5.59
N SER A 140 -2.80 14.48 4.52
CA SER A 140 -1.95 14.34 3.35
C SER A 140 -0.56 13.77 3.67
N ILE A 141 -0.51 12.84 4.63
CA ILE A 141 0.70 12.09 4.99
C ILE A 141 0.67 10.76 4.22
N ASP A 142 1.70 10.52 3.42
CA ASP A 142 1.84 9.29 2.63
C ASP A 142 2.59 8.22 3.44
N LEU A 143 2.07 6.99 3.47
CA LEU A 143 2.61 5.90 4.28
C LEU A 143 3.51 5.00 3.42
N LEU A 144 4.82 5.21 3.50
CA LEU A 144 5.81 4.49 2.70
C LEU A 144 6.07 3.06 3.21
N MET A 145 6.06 2.88 4.53
CA MET A 145 6.23 1.57 5.16
C MET A 145 5.41 1.51 6.44
N THR A 146 4.74 0.39 6.68
CA THR A 146 3.99 0.16 7.91
C THR A 146 4.28 -1.22 8.47
N GLU A 147 4.55 -1.30 9.77
CA GLU A 147 4.69 -2.57 10.50
C GLU A 147 3.92 -2.45 11.81
N SER A 148 2.94 -3.33 12.03
CA SER A 148 2.18 -3.38 13.28
C SER A 148 2.52 -4.65 14.04
N ARG A 149 2.63 -4.53 15.37
CA ARG A 149 2.89 -5.65 16.27
C ARG A 149 2.05 -5.53 17.53
N THR A 150 1.50 -6.64 17.99
CA THR A 150 0.88 -6.73 19.32
C THR A 150 1.98 -6.86 20.37
N ILE A 151 2.01 -5.95 21.34
CA ILE A 151 2.91 -6.07 22.50
C ILE A 151 2.23 -6.93 23.57
N LYS A 152 0.97 -6.62 23.87
CA LYS A 152 0.14 -7.38 24.82
C LYS A 152 -1.28 -7.46 24.29
N ARG A 153 -1.71 -8.69 24.00
CA ARG A 153 -2.99 -8.94 23.32
C ARG A 153 -4.17 -8.33 24.09
N GLY A 154 -4.99 -7.57 23.38
CA GLY A 154 -6.17 -6.88 23.93
C GLY A 154 -5.84 -5.62 24.76
N GLU A 155 -4.57 -5.31 24.95
CA GLU A 155 -4.14 -4.16 25.76
C GLU A 155 -3.30 -3.15 24.97
N ILE A 156 -2.20 -3.61 24.34
CA ILE A 156 -1.20 -2.75 23.71
C ILE A 156 -0.77 -3.31 22.36
N ALA A 157 -0.88 -2.46 21.34
CA ALA A 157 -0.27 -2.65 20.03
C ALA A 157 0.71 -1.50 19.77
N GLN A 158 1.77 -1.79 19.01
CA GLN A 158 2.68 -0.80 18.48
C GLN A 158 2.59 -0.79 16.96
N TRP A 159 2.61 0.40 16.39
CA TRP A 159 2.65 0.62 14.96
C TRP A 159 3.85 1.50 14.62
N ASN A 160 4.74 0.93 13.82
CA ASN A 160 5.90 1.61 13.26
C ASN A 160 5.55 2.01 11.84
N VAL A 161 5.77 3.28 11.53
CA VAL A 161 5.46 3.85 10.22
C VAL A 161 6.65 4.66 9.75
N ILE A 162 6.99 4.53 8.48
CA ILE A 162 7.80 5.52 7.77
C ILE A 162 6.87 6.21 6.79
N ALA A 163 6.84 7.53 6.83
CA ALA A 163 5.89 8.31 6.09
C ALA A 163 6.51 9.60 5.54
N ASP A 164 5.99 10.03 4.40
CA ASP A 164 6.34 11.29 3.75
C ASP A 164 5.34 12.39 4.14
N PHE A 165 5.89 13.48 4.66
CA PHE A 165 5.17 14.65 5.15
C PHE A 165 5.27 15.83 4.20
N SER A 166 5.85 15.68 3.00
CA SER A 166 6.04 16.78 2.06
C SER A 166 4.74 17.47 1.64
N SER A 167 3.63 16.74 1.60
CA SER A 167 2.30 17.31 1.32
C SER A 167 1.53 17.76 2.57
N CYS A 168 2.07 17.53 3.77
CA CYS A 168 1.42 17.87 5.03
C CYS A 168 1.62 19.36 5.34
N LYS A 169 0.51 20.07 5.56
CA LYS A 169 0.51 21.51 5.89
C LYS A 169 0.68 21.81 7.38
N LEU A 170 0.50 20.79 8.23
CA LEU A 170 0.55 20.95 9.67
C LEU A 170 1.98 20.88 10.18
N ASN A 171 2.23 21.56 11.30
CA ASN A 171 3.45 21.37 12.05
C ASN A 171 3.42 20.01 12.77
N ILE A 172 4.60 19.41 12.99
CA ILE A 172 4.75 18.14 13.71
C ILE A 172 4.09 18.22 15.08
N LYS A 173 4.27 19.33 15.80
CA LYS A 173 3.68 19.51 17.13
C LYS A 173 2.16 19.44 17.10
N GLU A 174 1.53 20.09 16.11
CA GLU A 174 0.07 20.07 15.94
C GLU A 174 -0.42 18.66 15.62
N LEU A 175 0.33 17.91 14.80
CA LEU A 175 0.01 16.51 14.50
C LEU A 175 0.12 15.62 15.74
N VAL A 176 1.18 15.78 16.54
CA VAL A 176 1.34 15.06 17.81
C VAL A 176 0.16 15.37 18.73
N ASP A 177 -0.16 16.64 18.92
CA ASP A 177 -1.28 17.07 19.76
C ASP A 177 -2.63 16.50 19.27
N MET A 178 -2.84 16.40 17.95
CA MET A 178 -4.04 15.78 17.39
C MET A 178 -4.10 14.26 17.62
N ILE A 179 -2.98 13.56 17.52
CA ILE A 179 -2.93 12.11 17.71
C ILE A 179 -3.07 11.78 19.20
N GLU A 180 -2.42 12.53 20.09
CA GLU A 180 -2.50 12.34 21.55
C GLU A 180 -3.89 12.58 22.13
N LYS A 181 -4.73 13.40 21.46
CA LYS A 181 -6.13 13.60 21.84
C LYS A 181 -7.01 12.37 21.65
N LEU A 182 -6.54 11.35 20.92
CA LEU A 182 -7.28 10.12 20.72
C LEU A 182 -7.18 9.25 21.99
N ASP A 183 -8.34 8.85 22.53
CA ASP A 183 -8.49 8.09 23.77
C ASP A 183 -7.79 6.72 23.79
N PHE A 184 -7.51 6.17 22.60
CA PHE A 184 -6.84 4.88 22.44
C PHE A 184 -5.34 4.97 22.22
N ILE A 185 -4.74 6.17 22.17
CA ILE A 185 -3.29 6.37 22.04
C ILE A 185 -2.65 6.40 23.42
N ARG A 186 -1.54 5.66 23.59
CA ARG A 186 -0.75 5.65 24.83
C ARG A 186 0.51 6.49 24.71
N ARG A 187 1.17 6.43 23.55
CA ARG A 187 2.42 7.14 23.31
C ARG A 187 2.65 7.32 21.81
N ILE A 188 3.25 8.44 21.43
CA ILE A 188 3.76 8.67 20.09
C ILE A 188 5.21 9.19 20.17
N ASP A 189 6.07 8.72 19.27
CA ASP A 189 7.41 9.24 19.03
C ASP A 189 7.54 9.48 17.52
N ILE A 190 7.86 10.72 17.13
CA ILE A 190 8.04 11.14 15.74
C ILE A 190 9.47 11.65 15.60
N ARG A 191 10.22 11.10 14.65
CA ARG A 191 11.60 11.50 14.36
C ARG A 191 11.79 11.73 12.88
N GLU A 192 12.39 12.85 12.53
CA GLU A 192 12.85 13.13 11.18
C GLU A 192 14.01 12.19 10.85
N ILE A 193 13.95 11.57 9.67
CA ILE A 193 15.03 10.73 9.12
C ILE A 193 15.74 11.47 7.99
N LEU A 194 15.00 12.31 7.25
CA LEU A 194 15.47 13.10 6.13
C LEU A 194 14.74 14.45 6.09
#